data_AF-C4NTY4-F1
#
_entry.id   AF-C4NTY4-F1
#
_cell.length_a   1.000
_cell.length_b   1.000
_cell.length_c   1.000
_cell.angle_alpha   90.00
_cell.angle_beta   90.00
_cell.angle_gamma   90.00
#
_symmetry.space_group_name_H-M   'P 1'
#
loop_
_entity.id
_entity.type
_entity.pdbx_description
1 polymer ?
#
loop_
_entity_poly.entity_id
_entity_poly.type
_entity_poly.pdbx_seq_one_letter_code
_entity_poly.pdbx_strand_id
1 'polypeptide(L)'
;TFKGLHTKELLSCLRFGMILFILSEVCFFFSFFWAFFHSALAPTPELGCTWPPTAITPINAFSVPLLNTAVLLGSGATVTWAHHSLTEGNGKEAKQALILTIILGVYFTKLQLGEYEEAPFTIADSVYGS
;
A
#
# COMPACT_ATOMS: atom_id res chain seq x y z
N THR A 1 -20.72 -18.62 -10.21
CA THR A 1 -21.35 -18.23 -11.50
C THR A 1 -22.56 -19.08 -11.89
N PHE A 2 -22.97 -20.09 -11.11
CA PHE A 2 -23.99 -21.07 -11.49
C PHE A 2 -25.45 -20.57 -11.68
N LYS A 3 -25.74 -19.28 -11.41
CA LYS A 3 -27.07 -18.68 -11.65
C LYS A 3 -27.14 -17.78 -12.91
N GLY A 4 -26.01 -17.49 -13.57
CA GLY A 4 -25.99 -16.74 -14.85
C GLY A 4 -26.44 -15.26 -14.79
N LEU A 5 -26.63 -14.67 -13.60
CA LEU A 5 -27.23 -13.34 -13.44
C LEU A 5 -26.31 -12.16 -13.84
N HIS A 6 -25.03 -12.41 -14.09
CA HIS A 6 -24.08 -11.37 -14.47
C HIS A 6 -24.10 -11.14 -15.98
N THR A 7 -25.03 -10.29 -16.43
CA THR A 7 -25.07 -9.79 -17.81
C THR A 7 -23.86 -8.90 -18.11
N LYS A 8 -23.55 -8.68 -19.41
CA LYS A 8 -22.44 -7.82 -19.83
C LYS A 8 -22.60 -6.38 -19.33
N GLU A 9 -23.83 -5.87 -19.30
CA GLU A 9 -24.15 -4.55 -18.77
C GLU A 9 -23.85 -4.46 -17.27
N LEU A 10 -24.27 -5.47 -16.49
CA LEU A 10 -23.97 -5.52 -15.06
C LEU A 10 -22.46 -5.58 -14.79
N LEU A 11 -21.72 -6.39 -15.56
CA LEU A 11 -20.25 -6.46 -15.44
C LEU A 11 -19.58 -5.12 -15.76
N SER A 12 -20.08 -4.37 -16.75
CA SER A 12 -19.60 -3.02 -17.06
C SER A 12 -19.84 -2.07 -15.89
N CYS A 13 -21.05 -2.09 -15.32
CA CYS A 13 -21.39 -1.30 -14.14
C CYS A 13 -20.50 -1.63 -12.94
N LEU A 14 -20.25 -2.92 -12.67
CA LEU A 14 -19.37 -3.37 -11.59
C LEU A 14 -17.91 -2.88 -11.78
N ARG A 15 -17.40 -2.90 -13.02
CA ARG A 15 -16.07 -2.36 -13.33
C ARG A 15 -15.99 -0.86 -13.08
N PHE A 16 -16.98 -0.11 -13.55
CA PHE A 16 -17.04 1.34 -13.33
C PHE A 16 -17.17 1.67 -11.83
N GLY A 17 -18.01 0.93 -11.10
CA GLY A 17 -18.13 1.05 -9.65
C GLY A 17 -16.80 0.82 -8.92
N MET A 18 -16.03 -0.21 -9.32
CA MET A 18 -14.71 -0.46 -8.73
C MET A 18 -13.71 0.65 -9.05
N ILE A 19 -13.72 1.20 -10.27
CA ILE A 19 -12.85 2.33 -10.65
C ILE A 19 -13.18 3.57 -9.82
N LEU A 20 -14.46 3.92 -9.67
CA LEU A 20 -14.88 5.05 -8.85
C LEU A 20 -14.54 4.86 -7.37
N PHE A 21 -14.69 3.64 -6.86
CA PHE A 21 -14.29 3.31 -5.49
C PHE A 21 -12.77 3.51 -5.28
N ILE A 22 -11.93 2.97 -6.18
CA ILE A 22 -10.48 3.19 -6.12
C ILE A 22 -10.13 4.68 -6.22
N LEU A 23 -10.82 5.43 -7.08
CA LEU A 23 -10.62 6.88 -7.19
C LEU A 23 -10.93 7.60 -5.86
N SER A 24 -12.00 7.22 -5.17
CA SER A 24 -12.32 7.80 -3.87
C SER A 24 -11.26 7.50 -2.80
N GLU A 25 -10.68 6.29 -2.80
CA GLU A 25 -9.55 5.93 -1.93
C GLU A 25 -8.29 6.74 -2.27
N VAL A 26 -8.00 6.97 -3.55
CA VAL A 26 -6.88 7.83 -3.97
C VAL A 26 -7.05 9.27 -3.46
N CYS A 27 -8.27 9.84 -3.55
CA CYS A 27 -8.56 11.16 -2.99
C CYS A 27 -8.46 11.18 -1.46
N PHE A 28 -8.85 10.10 -0.79
CA PHE A 28 -8.68 9.94 0.65
C PHE A 28 -7.20 9.96 1.05
N PHE A 29 -6.34 9.18 0.39
CA PHE A 29 -4.89 9.21 0.63
C PHE A 29 -4.25 10.55 0.27
N PHE A 30 -4.75 11.25 -0.76
CA PHE A 30 -4.29 12.58 -1.12
C PHE A 30 -4.40 13.58 0.04
N SER A 31 -5.43 13.45 0.89
CA SER A 31 -5.57 14.32 2.07
C SER A 31 -4.45 14.12 3.10
N PHE A 32 -3.96 12.89 3.29
CA PHE A 32 -2.81 12.62 4.16
C PHE A 32 -1.51 13.15 3.58
N PHE A 33 -1.29 12.99 2.27
CA PHE A 33 -0.14 13.61 1.60
C PHE A 33 -0.17 15.13 1.73
N TRP A 34 -1.34 15.75 1.58
CA TRP A 34 -1.51 17.18 1.78
C TRP A 34 -1.12 17.60 3.21
N ALA A 35 -1.60 16.88 4.23
CA ALA A 35 -1.25 17.16 5.62
C ALA A 35 0.26 17.01 5.90
N PHE A 36 0.89 15.97 5.35
CA PHE A 36 2.34 15.76 5.42
C PHE A 36 3.11 16.92 4.76
N PHE A 37 2.79 17.27 3.51
CA PHE A 37 3.49 18.32 2.78
C PHE A 37 3.27 19.70 3.40
N HIS A 38 2.08 19.99 3.92
CA HIS A 38 1.81 21.23 4.63
C HIS A 38 2.76 21.40 5.82
N SER A 39 2.95 20.34 6.59
CA SER A 39 3.80 20.34 7.79
C SER A 39 5.29 20.28 7.46
N ALA A 40 5.68 19.55 6.41
CA ALA A 40 7.06 19.36 6.01
C ALA A 40 7.66 20.55 5.24
N LEU A 41 6.87 21.24 4.41
CA LEU A 41 7.35 22.36 3.58
C LEU A 41 7.45 23.69 4.36
N ALA A 42 6.65 23.85 5.42
CA ALA A 42 6.65 25.03 6.28
C ALA A 42 6.65 24.63 7.77
N PRO A 43 7.75 24.04 8.28
CA PRO A 43 7.82 23.58 9.67
C PRO A 43 7.69 24.76 10.64
N THR A 44 6.86 24.60 11.66
CA THR A 44 6.61 25.66 12.64
C THR A 44 7.80 25.84 13.60
N PRO A 45 7.91 26.99 14.27
CA PRO A 45 8.98 27.23 15.25
C PRO A 45 9.02 26.21 16.39
N GLU A 46 7.87 25.65 16.77
CA GLU A 46 7.77 24.61 17.80
C GLU A 46 8.47 23.30 17.41
N LEU A 47 8.65 23.06 16.10
CA LEU A 47 9.38 21.90 15.57
C LEU A 47 10.89 22.17 15.38
N GLY A 48 11.34 23.41 15.63
CA GLY A 48 12.71 23.86 15.40
C GLY A 48 12.98 24.43 14.00
N CYS A 49 11.92 24.77 13.25
CA CYS A 49 12.00 25.25 11.86
C CYS A 49 12.73 24.29 10.89
N THR A 50 12.79 23.00 11.21
CA THR A 50 13.42 21.96 10.39
C THR A 50 12.49 20.77 10.22
N TRP A 51 12.66 20.05 9.11
CA TRP A 51 12.02 18.76 8.87
C TRP A 51 13.09 17.70 8.56
N PRO A 52 13.17 16.58 9.30
CA PRO A 52 12.34 16.20 10.45
C PRO A 52 12.47 17.15 11.66
N PRO A 53 11.49 17.15 12.59
CA PRO A 53 11.58 17.92 13.82
C PRO A 53 12.81 17.57 14.63
N THR A 54 13.33 18.54 15.37
CA THR A 54 14.45 18.29 16.30
C THR A 54 14.10 17.18 17.29
N ALA A 55 15.05 16.28 17.56
CA ALA A 55 14.91 15.08 18.41
C ALA A 55 14.23 13.83 17.78
N ILE A 56 13.69 13.92 16.55
CA ILE A 56 13.17 12.72 15.86
C ILE A 56 14.24 12.10 14.96
N THR A 57 14.52 10.82 15.18
CA THR A 57 15.36 10.01 14.28
C THR A 57 14.48 9.29 13.27
N PRO A 58 14.49 9.69 11.98
CA PRO A 58 13.67 9.04 10.96
C PRO A 58 14.15 7.61 10.68
N ILE A 59 13.23 6.76 10.22
CA ILE A 59 13.55 5.41 9.77
C ILE A 59 14.43 5.50 8.51
N ASN A 60 15.45 4.63 8.43
CA ASN A 60 16.30 4.56 7.26
C ASN A 60 15.54 3.97 6.06
N ALA A 61 15.33 4.76 5.01
CA ALA A 61 14.61 4.34 3.81
C ALA A 61 15.27 3.14 3.07
N PHE A 62 16.57 2.92 3.23
CA PHE A 62 17.30 1.87 2.52
C PHE A 62 17.35 0.52 3.26
N SER A 63 16.77 0.42 4.45
CA SER A 63 16.69 -0.85 5.20
C SER A 63 15.38 -1.59 4.92
N VAL A 64 14.53 -1.74 5.94
CA VAL A 64 13.24 -2.44 5.87
C VAL A 64 12.27 -1.79 4.88
N PRO A 65 12.16 -0.44 4.78
CA PRO A 65 11.29 0.18 3.79
C PRO A 65 11.63 -0.21 2.34
N LEU A 66 12.92 -0.26 1.98
CA LEU A 66 13.34 -0.69 0.65
C LEU A 66 12.95 -2.15 0.39
N LEU A 67 13.15 -3.03 1.37
CA LEU A 67 12.71 -4.42 1.26
C LEU A 67 11.18 -4.51 1.05
N ASN A 68 10.40 -3.73 1.79
CA ASN A 68 8.95 -3.65 1.65
C ASN A 68 8.53 -3.22 0.24
N THR A 69 9.20 -2.22 -0.35
CA THR A 69 8.93 -1.84 -1.75
C THR A 69 9.23 -2.97 -2.73
N ALA A 70 10.34 -3.68 -2.56
CA ALA A 70 10.70 -4.82 -3.40
C ALA A 70 9.69 -5.97 -3.28
N VAL A 71 9.19 -6.24 -2.07
CA VAL A 71 8.14 -7.25 -1.81
C VAL A 71 6.83 -6.87 -2.50
N LEU A 72 6.39 -5.61 -2.40
CA LEU A 72 5.17 -5.16 -3.07
C LEU A 72 5.29 -5.22 -4.60
N LEU A 73 6.42 -4.78 -5.17
CA LEU A 73 6.68 -4.90 -6.60
C LEU A 73 6.72 -6.36 -7.06
N GLY A 74 7.37 -7.23 -6.28
CA GLY A 74 7.39 -8.67 -6.52
C GLY A 74 5.98 -9.27 -6.49
N SER A 75 5.15 -8.85 -5.53
CA SER A 75 3.75 -9.29 -5.46
C SER A 75 2.95 -8.86 -6.69
N GLY A 76 3.19 -7.65 -7.21
CA GLY A 76 2.61 -7.15 -8.47
C GLY A 76 2.99 -7.99 -9.69
N ALA A 77 4.23 -8.46 -9.77
CA ALA A 77 4.67 -9.38 -10.82
C ALA A 77 3.95 -10.75 -10.70
N THR A 78 3.86 -11.30 -9.49
CA THR A 78 3.22 -12.61 -9.27
C THR A 78 1.70 -12.61 -9.54
N VAL A 79 0.99 -11.51 -9.24
CA VAL A 79 -0.44 -11.42 -9.56
C VAL A 79 -0.69 -11.25 -11.06
N THR A 80 0.20 -10.54 -11.76
CA THR A 80 0.16 -10.45 -13.22
C THR A 80 0.38 -11.82 -13.86
N TRP A 81 1.32 -12.59 -13.33
CA TRP A 81 1.51 -13.99 -13.73
C TRP A 81 0.25 -14.82 -13.48
N ALA A 82 -0.37 -14.70 -12.30
CA ALA A 82 -1.62 -15.41 -11.98
C ALA A 82 -2.76 -15.06 -12.96
N HIS A 83 -2.87 -13.78 -13.35
CA HIS A 83 -3.86 -13.32 -14.32
C HIS A 83 -3.62 -13.90 -15.72
N HIS A 84 -2.36 -13.94 -16.17
CA HIS A 84 -2.02 -14.52 -17.47
C HIS A 84 -2.28 -16.03 -17.50
N SER A 85 -1.82 -16.77 -16.50
CA SER A 85 -2.06 -18.22 -16.40
C SER A 85 -3.55 -18.56 -16.33
N LEU A 86 -4.39 -17.72 -15.70
CA LEU A 86 -5.83 -17.91 -15.68
C LEU A 86 -6.45 -17.71 -17.07
N THR A 87 -5.97 -16.72 -17.82
CA THR A 87 -6.45 -16.42 -19.18
C THR A 87 -6.02 -17.49 -20.19
N GLU A 88 -4.85 -18.11 -19.99
CA GLU A 88 -4.35 -19.25 -20.77
C GLU A 88 -5.01 -20.59 -20.40
N GLY A 89 -5.83 -20.62 -19.36
CA GLY A 89 -6.51 -21.83 -18.88
C GLY A 89 -5.67 -22.75 -17.98
N ASN A 90 -4.45 -22.32 -17.58
CA ASN A 90 -3.62 -23.06 -16.64
C ASN A 90 -3.99 -22.73 -15.18
N GLY A 91 -5.06 -23.35 -14.70
CA GLY A 91 -5.57 -23.12 -13.34
C GLY A 91 -4.61 -23.54 -12.21
N LYS A 92 -3.70 -24.50 -12.46
CA LYS A 92 -2.70 -24.92 -11.46
C LYS A 92 -1.67 -23.82 -11.22
N GLU A 93 -1.09 -23.28 -12.29
CA GLU A 93 -0.15 -22.16 -12.21
C GLU A 93 -0.82 -20.90 -11.68
N ALA A 94 -2.03 -20.58 -12.14
CA ALA A 94 -2.78 -19.42 -11.64
C ALA A 94 -2.97 -19.48 -10.12
N LYS A 95 -3.32 -20.66 -9.58
CA LYS A 95 -3.46 -20.88 -8.13
C LYS A 95 -2.12 -20.76 -7.42
N GLN A 96 -1.04 -21.33 -7.96
CA GLN A 96 0.30 -21.25 -7.37
C GLN A 96 0.79 -19.79 -7.29
N ALA A 97 0.70 -19.06 -8.40
CA ALA A 97 1.08 -17.66 -8.49
C ALA A 97 0.27 -16.79 -7.53
N LEU A 98 -1.05 -17.00 -7.44
CA LEU A 98 -1.91 -16.27 -6.51
C LEU A 98 -1.58 -16.55 -5.04
N ILE A 99 -1.29 -17.81 -4.68
CA ILE A 99 -0.85 -18.17 -3.32
C ILE A 99 0.45 -17.46 -2.99
N LEU A 100 1.40 -17.40 -3.94
CA LEU A 100 2.66 -16.69 -3.75
C LEU A 100 2.44 -15.18 -3.53
N THR A 101 1.54 -14.54 -4.28
CA THR A 101 1.14 -13.14 -4.05
C THR A 101 0.63 -12.91 -2.63
N ILE A 102 -0.25 -13.79 -2.15
CA ILE A 102 -0.82 -13.68 -0.79
C ILE A 102 0.28 -13.84 0.27
N ILE A 103 1.20 -14.80 0.09
CA ILE A 103 2.35 -14.99 1.01
C ILE A 103 3.22 -13.73 1.06
N LEU A 104 3.53 -13.12 -0.08
CA LEU A 104 4.28 -11.86 -0.14
C LEU A 104 3.54 -10.71 0.56
N GLY A 105 2.22 -10.63 0.42
CA GLY A 105 1.40 -9.65 1.13
C GLY A 105 1.44 -9.84 2.65
N VAL A 106 1.29 -11.08 3.14
CA VAL A 106 1.42 -11.38 4.58
C VAL A 106 2.82 -11.09 5.09
N TYR A 107 3.84 -11.36 4.27
CA TYR A 107 5.24 -11.04 4.61
C TYR A 107 5.45 -9.54 4.76
N PHE A 108 4.93 -8.72 3.83
CA PHE A 108 4.93 -7.25 3.94
C PHE A 108 4.26 -6.78 5.25
N THR A 109 3.07 -7.30 5.58
CA THR A 109 2.38 -6.92 6.82
C THR A 109 3.18 -7.23 8.08
N LYS A 110 3.91 -8.36 8.11
CA LYS A 110 4.78 -8.71 9.24
C LYS A 110 6.00 -7.79 9.35
N LEU A 111 6.62 -7.45 8.22
CA LEU A 111 7.74 -6.50 8.19
C LEU A 111 7.30 -5.12 8.66
N GLN A 112 6.12 -4.66 8.21
CA GLN A 112 5.58 -3.37 8.63
C GLN A 112 5.28 -3.35 10.13
N LEU A 113 4.74 -4.44 10.69
CA LEU A 113 4.49 -4.54 12.13
C LEU A 113 5.80 -4.51 12.95
N GLY A 114 6.84 -5.21 12.50
CA GLY A 114 8.16 -5.14 13.14
C GLY A 114 8.76 -3.73 13.08
N GLU A 115 8.60 -3.03 11.95
CA GLU A 115 9.04 -1.63 11.82
C GLU A 115 8.31 -0.70 12.79
N TYR A 116 7.00 -0.92 13.01
CA TYR A 116 6.23 -0.16 14.00
C TYR A 116 6.67 -0.43 15.45
N GLU A 117 7.09 -1.65 15.77
CA GLU A 117 7.58 -2.01 17.11
C GLU A 117 8.99 -1.45 17.38
N GLU A 118 9.84 -1.37 16.36
CA GLU A 118 11.21 -0.85 16.46
C GLU A 118 11.32 0.67 16.23
N ALA A 119 10.24 1.33 15.82
CA ALA A 119 10.24 2.76 15.52
C ALA A 119 10.65 3.59 16.76
N PRO A 120 11.59 4.54 16.62
CA PRO A 120 12.04 5.38 17.74
C PRO A 120 11.09 6.53 18.07
N PHE A 121 9.96 6.63 17.35
CA PHE A 121 8.91 7.62 17.53
C PHE A 121 7.54 6.93 17.50
N THR A 122 6.56 7.54 18.16
CA THR A 122 5.18 7.08 18.26
C THR A 122 4.22 8.05 17.58
N ILE A 123 2.94 7.67 17.47
CA ILE A 123 1.90 8.56 16.93
C ILE A 123 1.68 9.83 17.76
N ALA A 124 2.09 9.83 19.03
CA ALA A 124 2.00 11.00 19.90
C ALA A 124 3.20 11.96 19.71
N ASP A 125 4.25 11.53 19.02
CA ASP A 125 5.48 12.30 18.88
C ASP A 125 5.38 13.27 17.69
N SER A 126 4.88 14.47 17.99
CA SER A 126 4.78 15.62 17.09
C SER A 126 3.90 15.38 15.84
N VAL A 127 3.87 16.38 14.96
CA VAL A 127 3.21 16.28 13.65
C VAL A 127 3.94 15.31 12.70
N TYR A 128 5.16 14.87 13.03
CA TYR A 128 5.88 13.86 12.24
C TYR A 128 5.36 12.44 12.48
N GLY A 129 4.99 12.10 13.72
CA GLY A 129 4.46 10.78 14.07
C GLY A 129 2.96 10.63 13.83
N SER A 130 2.21 11.74 13.85
CA SER A 130 0.76 11.79 13.58
C SER A 130 0.41 11.59 12.11
#